data_AF-A0A7C4I5Y9-F1
#
_entry.id   AF-A0A7C4I5Y9-F1
#
_cell.length_a   1.000
_cell.length_b   1.000
_cell.length_c   1.000
_cell.angle_alpha   90.00
_cell.angle_beta   90.00
_cell.angle_gamma   90.00
#
_symmetry.space_group_name_H-M   'P 1'
#
loop_
_entity.id
_entity.type
_entity.pdbx_description
1 polymer ?
#
loop_
_entity_poly.entity_id
_entity_poly.type
_entity_poly.pdbx_seq_one_letter_code
_entity_poly.pdbx_strand_id
1 'polypeptide(L)' 'MDELIIAVARSAGLSTEQAALAVAAVLRFFTARLPSSLVGELHARLATRDGTDPSSSERPPK' A
#
# COMPACT_ATOMS: atom_id res chain seq x y z
N MET A 1 -9.72 -2.62 -1.66
CA MET A 1 -8.92 -1.51 -2.20
C MET A 1 -9.37 -1.16 -3.60
N ASP A 2 -9.73 -2.14 -4.42
CA ASP A 2 -10.22 -1.88 -5.78
C ASP A 2 -11.46 -1.00 -5.78
N GLU A 3 -12.40 -1.20 -4.85
CA GLU A 3 -13.55 -0.30 -4.68
C GLU A 3 -13.15 1.14 -4.30
N LEU A 4 -12.13 1.31 -3.44
CA LEU A 4 -11.61 2.62 -3.05
C LEU A 4 -10.90 3.32 -4.22
N ILE A 5 -10.08 2.57 -4.97
CA ILE A 5 -9.39 3.08 -6.16
C ILE A 5 -10.40 3.48 -7.22
N ILE A 6 -11.44 2.67 -7.46
CA ILE A 6 -12.52 2.97 -8.41
C ILE A 6 -13.31 4.21 -7.96
N ALA A 7 -13.61 4.33 -6.66
CA ALA A 7 -14.30 5.50 -6.11
C ALA A 7 -13.46 6.78 -6.28
N VAL A 8 -12.16 6.73 -5.99
CA VAL A 8 -11.23 7.85 -6.17
C VAL A 8 -11.07 8.20 -7.65
N ALA A 9 -10.92 7.20 -8.53
CA ALA A 9 -10.83 7.40 -9.97
C ALA A 9 -12.05 8.15 -10.52
N ARG A 10 -13.26 7.72 -10.16
CA ARG A 10 -14.49 8.39 -10.57
C ARG A 10 -14.63 9.79 -9.98
N SER A 11 -14.33 9.95 -8.69
CA SER A 11 -14.52 11.21 -7.99
C SER A 11 -13.54 12.30 -8.44
N ALA A 12 -12.30 11.93 -8.79
CA ALA A 12 -11.24 12.86 -9.15
C ALA A 12 -10.97 12.92 -10.67
N GLY A 13 -11.69 12.14 -11.48
CA GLY A 13 -11.49 12.08 -12.94
C GLY A 13 -10.12 11.52 -13.33
N LEU A 14 -9.58 10.60 -12.53
CA LEU A 14 -8.25 10.02 -12.72
C LEU A 14 -8.33 8.69 -13.46
N SER A 15 -7.26 8.31 -14.15
CA SER A 15 -7.10 6.92 -14.59
C SER A 15 -7.00 6.00 -13.38
N THR A 16 -7.37 4.71 -13.54
CA THR A 16 -7.28 3.72 -12.47
C THR A 16 -5.86 3.64 -11.87
N GLU A 17 -4.84 3.77 -12.72
CA GLU A 17 -3.43 3.73 -12.31
C GLU A 17 -3.03 4.97 -11.50
N GLN A 18 -3.48 6.16 -11.91
CA GLN A 18 -3.29 7.40 -11.14
C GLN A 18 -4.03 7.37 -9.80
N ALA A 19 -5.25 6.83 -9.77
CA ALA A 19 -6.01 6.66 -8.54
C ALA A 19 -5.34 5.68 -7.59
N ALA A 20 -4.77 4.58 -8.09
CA ALA A 20 -4.00 3.64 -7.28
C ALA A 20 -2.78 4.31 -6.63
N LEU A 21 -2.02 5.10 -7.40
CA LEU A 21 -0.89 5.88 -6.88
C LEU A 21 -1.31 6.91 -5.84
N ALA A 22 -2.41 7.62 -6.07
CA ALA A 22 -2.93 8.61 -5.13
C ALA A 22 -3.33 7.97 -3.79
N VAL A 23 -4.05 6.84 -3.84
CA VAL A 23 -4.44 6.11 -2.63
C VAL A 23 -3.20 5.59 -1.89
N ALA A 24 -2.21 5.04 -2.60
CA ALA A 24 -0.96 4.59 -2.01
C ALA A 24 -0.19 5.74 -1.31
N ALA A 25 -0.12 6.91 -1.94
CA ALA A 25 0.54 8.09 -1.37
C ALA A 25 -0.15 8.57 -0.08
N VAL A 26 -1.49 8.60 -0.07
CA VAL A 26 -2.28 8.97 1.11
C VAL A 26 -2.06 7.98 2.25
N LEU A 27 -2.10 6.68 1.97
CA LEU A 27 -1.83 5.66 2.98
C LEU A 27 -0.41 5.78 3.55
N ARG A 28 0.58 6.06 2.69
CA ARG A 28 1.97 6.26 3.10
C ARG A 28 2.17 7.55 3.91
N PHE A 29 1.39 8.60 3.63
CA PHE A 29 1.39 9.82 4.42
C PHE A 29 0.82 9.58 5.83
N PHE A 30 -0.24 8.78 5.94
CA PHE A 30 -0.82 8.42 7.23
C PHE A 30 0.09 7.48 8.03
N THR A 31 0.73 6.48 7.41
CA THR A 31 1.70 5.63 8.12
C THR A 31 2.85 6.44 8.71
N ALA A 32 3.34 7.47 8.02
CA ALA A 32 4.42 8.31 8.54
C ALA A 32 4.04 9.16 9.77
N ARG A 33 2.75 9.26 10.09
CA ARG A 33 2.21 10.14 11.15
C ARG A 33 1.48 9.39 12.26
N LEU A 34 1.33 8.06 12.15
CA LEU A 34 0.65 7.24 13.13
C LEU A 34 1.64 6.65 14.16
N PRO A 35 1.18 6.42 15.42
CA PRO A 35 1.96 5.68 16.41
C PRO A 35 2.37 4.30 15.87
N SER A 36 3.60 3.88 16.16
CA SER A 36 4.28 2.72 15.55
C SER A 36 3.49 1.40 15.60
N SER A 37 2.63 1.19 16.59
CA SER A 37 1.75 0.02 16.69
C SER A 37 0.75 -0.09 15.54
N LEU A 38 0.23 1.04 15.04
CA LEU A 38 -0.69 1.08 13.91
C LEU A 38 0.03 1.01 12.55
N VAL A 39 1.29 1.46 12.49
CA VAL A 39 2.09 1.47 11.26
C VAL A 39 2.43 0.04 10.83
N GLY A 40 2.76 -0.85 11.77
CA GLY A 40 3.06 -2.26 11.49
C GLY A 40 1.88 -3.00 10.85
N GLU A 41 0.66 -2.79 11.36
CA GLU A 41 -0.55 -3.38 10.77
C GLU A 41 -0.87 -2.84 9.37
N LEU A 42 -0.62 -1.54 9.15
CA LEU A 42 -0.86 -0.92 7.85
C LEU A 42 0.19 -1.36 6.82
N HIS A 43 1.46 -1.49 7.23
CA HIS A 43 2.51 -2.09 6.41
C HIS A 43 2.20 -3.56 6.09
N ALA A 44 1.76 -4.36 7.07
CA ALA A 44 1.39 -5.75 6.84
C ALA A 44 0.29 -5.90 5.79
N ARG A 45 -0.76 -5.06 5.86
CA ARG A 45 -1.89 -5.04 4.91
C ARG A 45 -1.53 -4.48 3.52
N LEU A 46 -0.48 -3.66 3.42
CA LEU A 46 0.05 -3.12 2.16
C LEU A 46 1.02 -4.11 1.49
N ALA A 47 1.94 -4.73 2.25
CA ALA A 47 2.93 -5.68 1.75
C ALA A 47 2.31 -6.98 1.23
N THR A 48 1.21 -7.45 1.83
CA THR A 48 0.47 -8.62 1.30
C THR A 48 -0.14 -8.36 -0.09
N ARG A 49 -0.25 -7.10 -0.52
CA ARG A 49 -0.84 -6.71 -1.81
C ARG A 49 0.18 -6.50 -2.92
N ASP A 50 1.41 -6.09 -2.59
CA ASP A 50 2.49 -5.91 -3.58
C ASP A 50 3.18 -7.24 -3.96
N GLY A 51 2.70 -8.40 -3.46
CA GLY A 51 3.28 -9.71 -3.77
C GLY A 51 4.75 -9.85 -3.36
N THR A 52 5.28 -8.91 -2.58
CA THR A 52 6.62 -9.00 -2.04
C THR A 52 6.55 -9.80 -0.77
N ASP A 53 6.55 -11.11 -0.94
CA ASP A 53 6.81 -12.05 0.13
C ASP A 53 8.21 -11.73 0.71
N PRO A 54 8.31 -11.25 1.97
CA PRO A 54 9.62 -11.03 2.60
C PRO A 54 10.37 -12.36 2.79
N SER A 55 9.74 -13.52 2.58
CA SER A 55 10.36 -14.83 2.69
C SER A 55 11.28 -15.19 1.50
N SER A 56 11.35 -14.38 0.44
CA SER A 56 12.20 -14.69 -0.72
C SER A 56 13.64 -14.16 -0.63
N SER A 57 14.01 -13.50 0.47
CA SER A 57 15.35 -12.93 0.66
C SER A 57 16.22 -13.68 1.68
N GLU A 58 15.86 -14.91 2.06
CA GLU A 58 16.70 -15.77 2.88
C GLU A 58 17.41 -16.84 2.03
N ARG A 59 18.44 -16.39 1.30
CA ARG A 59 19.62 -17.20 1.02
C ARG A 59 20.83 -16.37 1.41
N PRO A 60 21.79 -16.90 2.18
CA PRO A 60 23.04 -17.32 1.54
C PRO A 60 23.70 -18.52 2.29
N PRO A 61 25.00 -18.84 2.13
CA PRO A 61 25.45 -20.03 1.43
C PRO A 61 26.29 -21.00 2.30
N LYS A 62 26.45 -22.25 1.87
CA LYS A 62 27.68 -23.03 2.12
C LYS A 62 27.87 -24.11 1.09
#